data_AF-A0A6P6UQU7-F1
#
_entry.id   AF-A0A6P6UQU7-F1
#
_cell.length_a   1.000
_cell.length_b   1.000
_cell.length_c   1.000
_cell.angle_alpha   90.00
_cell.angle_beta   90.00
_cell.angle_gamma   90.00
#
_symmetry.space_group_name_H-M   'P 1'
#
loop_
_entity.id
_entity.type
_entity.pdbx_description
1 polymer ?
#
loop_
_entity_poly.entity_id
_entity_poly.type
_entity_poly.pdbx_seq_one_letter_code
_entity_poly.pdbx_strand_id
1 'polypeptide(L)'
;MYLASMHQYLTTEPNSSSLFFPPNSVSLSLTQTQASLAELQNSFFVLSLIRFIIPRVHPSLSGIEKMEDYLQYMRTLRTQMTEVEDQATKLSAQQQIHLTTIRNVERDLDFVKNETKRVIEEKDRIMKEKGLICSQILEKQRKITSLELDSSTLNQTLDLMQHERVTQSTKLLEKSSYYTKVAGDIITELKDQQGWIIANECSFLDTENGLVGNNITREICETEESQGNIMKSLLMKFDAAKAELDQVVQMKYNLVLENSKIKHAMELVKGKLNEYKEISHPVKCSCGEEYRVELGAYGEA
;
A
#
# COMPACT_ATOMS: atom_id res chain seq x y z
N MET A 1 -74.40 -59.19 0.30
CA MET A 1 -74.32 -60.17 -0.82
C MET A 1 -73.74 -61.46 -0.28
N TYR A 2 -74.56 -62.52 -0.28
CA TYR A 2 -74.25 -63.96 -0.24
C TYR A 2 -73.59 -64.52 1.05
N LEU A 3 -74.15 -65.48 1.80
CA LEU A 3 -75.34 -66.32 1.63
C LEU A 3 -75.95 -66.65 3.00
N ALA A 4 -77.19 -66.21 3.17
CA ALA A 4 -78.18 -66.86 4.02
C ALA A 4 -78.83 -68.00 3.23
N SER A 5 -79.57 -68.84 3.95
CA SER A 5 -80.62 -69.75 3.46
C SER A 5 -80.20 -71.22 3.30
N MET A 6 -80.67 -72.06 4.23
CA MET A 6 -81.70 -73.05 3.88
C MET A 6 -82.32 -73.59 5.17
N HIS A 7 -83.35 -72.88 5.60
CA HIS A 7 -84.44 -73.44 6.39
C HIS A 7 -85.41 -74.13 5.41
N GLN A 8 -86.04 -75.20 5.89
CA GLN A 8 -87.38 -75.67 5.49
C GLN A 8 -87.52 -76.52 4.23
N TYR A 9 -87.79 -77.82 4.45
CA TYR A 9 -88.76 -78.57 3.65
C TYR A 9 -89.90 -79.03 4.57
N LEU A 10 -91.04 -78.41 4.36
CA LEU A 10 -92.36 -78.80 4.84
C LEU A 10 -93.07 -79.60 3.74
N THR A 11 -94.20 -80.19 4.14
CA THR A 11 -95.34 -80.66 3.33
C THR A 11 -95.26 -82.11 2.87
N THR A 12 -96.21 -82.95 3.31
CA THR A 12 -97.52 -83.09 2.63
C THR A 12 -98.46 -83.98 3.47
N GLU A 13 -99.63 -83.44 3.82
CA GLU A 13 -100.87 -84.22 4.00
C GLU A 13 -101.45 -84.56 2.61
N PRO A 14 -102.28 -85.63 2.43
CA PRO A 14 -103.74 -85.47 2.53
C PRO A 14 -104.58 -86.70 2.99
N ASN A 15 -105.70 -86.38 3.65
CA ASN A 15 -107.08 -86.87 3.46
C ASN A 15 -107.48 -88.36 3.61
N SER A 16 -108.26 -88.59 4.69
CA SER A 16 -109.59 -89.24 4.76
C SER A 16 -109.88 -90.57 4.04
N SER A 17 -110.20 -91.63 4.81
CA SER A 17 -111.56 -92.21 4.88
C SER A 17 -111.64 -93.41 5.83
N SER A 18 -112.81 -93.52 6.45
CA SER A 18 -113.31 -94.46 7.46
C SER A 18 -113.22 -95.95 7.12
N LEU A 19 -113.09 -96.82 8.14
CA LEU A 19 -114.15 -97.73 8.63
C LEU A 19 -113.61 -98.87 9.54
N PHE A 20 -114.45 -99.26 10.50
CA PHE A 20 -114.49 -100.53 11.25
C PHE A 20 -113.60 -100.73 12.50
N PHE A 21 -114.27 -100.70 13.66
CA PHE A 21 -113.89 -101.41 14.89
C PHE A 21 -114.05 -102.93 14.71
N PRO A 22 -113.20 -103.77 15.33
CA PRO A 22 -113.60 -104.45 16.59
C PRO A 22 -112.42 -104.63 17.61
N PRO A 23 -112.68 -105.16 18.83
CA PRO A 23 -112.03 -104.71 20.08
C PRO A 23 -110.97 -105.66 20.68
N ASN A 24 -110.33 -105.13 21.74
CA ASN A 24 -109.45 -105.73 22.76
C ASN A 24 -107.95 -105.82 22.40
N SER A 25 -106.97 -105.44 23.22
CA SER A 25 -106.86 -104.66 24.46
C SER A 25 -105.37 -104.74 24.86
N VAL A 26 -104.75 -103.58 25.10
CA VAL A 26 -103.68 -103.35 26.11
C VAL A 26 -102.44 -104.27 26.07
N SER A 27 -101.39 -103.87 25.33
CA SER A 27 -99.99 -104.20 25.69
C SER A 27 -98.89 -103.40 24.97
N LEU A 28 -99.18 -102.25 24.33
CA LEU A 28 -98.21 -101.54 23.47
C LEU A 28 -98.02 -100.05 23.82
N SER A 29 -98.13 -99.68 25.10
CA SER A 29 -98.05 -98.27 25.55
C SER A 29 -96.93 -97.96 26.56
N LEU A 30 -95.99 -98.88 26.80
CA LEU A 30 -94.90 -98.68 27.78
C LEU A 30 -93.52 -98.43 27.15
N THR A 31 -93.28 -98.86 25.91
CA THR A 31 -91.97 -98.72 25.26
C THR A 31 -91.78 -97.36 24.57
N GLN A 32 -92.86 -96.75 24.06
CA GLN A 32 -92.78 -95.46 23.35
C GLN A 32 -92.67 -94.24 24.29
N THR A 33 -93.09 -94.38 25.55
CA THR A 33 -92.95 -93.37 26.60
C THR A 33 -91.56 -93.36 27.27
N GLN A 34 -90.78 -94.44 27.15
CA GLN A 34 -89.41 -94.50 27.69
C GLN A 34 -88.39 -93.77 26.79
N ALA A 35 -88.59 -93.74 25.47
CA ALA A 35 -87.68 -93.09 24.53
C ALA A 35 -87.70 -91.54 24.62
N SER A 36 -88.89 -90.94 24.78
CA SER A 36 -89.04 -89.48 24.93
C SER A 36 -88.56 -88.96 26.29
N LEU A 37 -88.61 -89.79 27.34
CA LEU A 37 -88.03 -89.46 28.65
C LEU A 37 -86.49 -89.41 28.59
N ALA A 38 -85.85 -90.26 27.79
CA ALA A 38 -84.40 -90.27 27.58
C ALA A 38 -83.90 -89.02 26.83
N GLU A 39 -84.65 -88.53 25.83
CA GLU A 39 -84.34 -87.28 25.12
C GLU A 39 -84.50 -86.05 26.03
N LEU A 40 -85.53 -86.01 26.87
CA LEU A 40 -85.71 -84.94 27.86
C LEU A 40 -84.63 -85.00 28.96
N GLN A 41 -84.21 -86.18 29.39
CA GLN A 41 -83.08 -86.34 30.31
C GLN A 41 -81.77 -85.87 29.69
N ASN A 42 -81.52 -86.14 28.40
CA ASN A 42 -80.35 -85.62 27.68
C ASN A 42 -80.40 -84.09 27.54
N SER A 43 -81.55 -83.52 27.21
CA SER A 43 -81.76 -82.06 27.18
C SER A 43 -81.53 -81.41 28.54
N PHE A 44 -82.05 -82.01 29.61
CA PHE A 44 -81.84 -81.55 30.98
C PHE A 44 -80.37 -81.70 31.40
N PHE A 45 -79.69 -82.79 31.00
CA PHE A 45 -78.26 -82.97 31.25
C PHE A 45 -77.41 -81.93 30.53
N VAL A 46 -77.74 -81.62 29.27
CA VAL A 46 -77.05 -80.59 28.48
C VAL A 46 -77.30 -79.20 29.06
N LEU A 47 -78.54 -78.87 29.41
CA LEU A 47 -78.85 -77.60 30.08
C LEU A 47 -78.19 -77.49 31.46
N SER A 48 -78.12 -78.59 32.22
CA SER A 48 -77.42 -78.67 33.51
C SER A 48 -75.91 -78.53 33.36
N LEU A 49 -75.31 -79.17 32.34
CA LEU A 49 -73.91 -79.02 31.95
C LEU A 49 -73.60 -77.57 31.56
N ILE A 50 -74.45 -76.94 30.75
CA ILE A 50 -74.32 -75.52 30.37
C ILE A 50 -74.42 -74.62 31.60
N ARG A 51 -75.38 -74.87 32.51
CA ARG A 51 -75.54 -74.13 33.78
C ARG A 51 -74.39 -74.34 34.75
N PHE A 52 -73.67 -75.45 34.66
CA PHE A 52 -72.56 -75.81 35.55
C PHE A 52 -71.19 -75.34 35.00
N ILE A 53 -71.02 -75.35 33.67
CA ILE A 53 -69.78 -74.97 33.00
C ILE A 53 -69.68 -73.43 32.86
N ILE A 54 -70.76 -72.73 32.50
CA ILE A 54 -70.72 -71.26 32.31
C ILE A 54 -70.23 -70.50 33.56
N PRO A 55 -70.73 -70.78 34.79
CA PRO A 55 -70.23 -70.12 36.00
C PRO A 55 -68.82 -70.56 36.41
N ARG A 56 -68.30 -71.69 35.90
CA ARG A 56 -66.91 -72.15 36.12
C ARG A 56 -65.92 -71.55 35.12
N VAL A 57 -66.40 -71.16 33.95
CA VAL A 57 -65.63 -70.44 32.90
C VAL A 57 -65.57 -68.92 33.20
N HIS A 58 -66.54 -68.36 33.91
CA HIS A 58 -66.57 -66.93 34.25
C HIS A 58 -65.41 -66.45 35.16
N PRO A 59 -64.98 -67.17 36.23
CA PRO A 59 -63.80 -66.83 37.01
C PRO A 59 -62.50 -66.91 36.20
N SER A 60 -62.43 -67.80 35.21
CA SER A 60 -61.28 -67.91 34.29
C SER A 60 -61.24 -66.76 33.27
N LEU A 61 -62.38 -66.19 32.88
CA LEU A 61 -62.44 -64.94 32.10
C LEU A 61 -61.91 -63.72 32.87
N SER A 62 -62.17 -63.61 34.18
CA SER A 62 -61.61 -62.52 35.02
C SER A 62 -60.07 -62.55 35.11
N GLY A 63 -59.47 -63.74 35.06
CA GLY A 63 -58.01 -63.90 34.96
C GLY A 63 -57.45 -63.50 33.59
N ILE A 64 -58.23 -63.70 32.52
CA ILE A 64 -57.87 -63.29 31.15
C ILE A 64 -57.90 -61.76 31.01
N GLU A 65 -58.85 -61.07 31.63
CA GLU A 65 -58.94 -59.60 31.63
C GLU A 65 -57.72 -58.96 32.35
N LYS A 66 -57.34 -59.49 33.52
CA LYS A 66 -56.11 -59.06 34.23
C LYS A 66 -54.82 -59.35 33.45
N MET A 67 -54.82 -60.42 32.66
CA MET A 67 -53.70 -60.76 31.78
C MET A 67 -53.61 -59.79 30.60
N GLU A 68 -54.74 -59.37 30.03
CA GLU A 68 -54.77 -58.39 28.94
C GLU A 68 -54.30 -57.01 29.43
N ASP A 69 -54.68 -56.58 30.64
CA ASP A 69 -54.19 -55.34 31.25
C ASP A 69 -52.66 -55.35 31.44
N TYR A 70 -52.11 -56.47 31.89
CA TYR A 70 -50.67 -56.66 32.01
C TYR A 70 -49.97 -56.63 30.65
N LEU A 71 -50.52 -57.30 29.64
CA LEU A 71 -49.97 -57.27 28.28
C LEU A 71 -50.03 -55.87 27.68
N GLN A 72 -51.11 -55.12 27.91
CA GLN A 72 -51.26 -53.74 27.47
C GLN A 72 -50.25 -52.81 28.17
N TYR A 73 -50.02 -53.00 29.47
CA TYR A 73 -48.96 -52.31 30.20
C TYR A 73 -47.58 -52.61 29.59
N MET A 74 -47.27 -53.88 29.32
CA MET A 74 -45.99 -54.27 28.71
C MET A 74 -45.80 -53.70 27.30
N ARG A 75 -46.86 -53.65 26.48
CA ARG A 75 -46.82 -52.98 25.16
C ARG A 75 -46.55 -51.48 25.30
N THR A 76 -47.19 -50.83 26.27
CA THR A 76 -47.00 -49.40 26.57
C THR A 76 -45.56 -49.12 27.00
N LEU A 77 -45.04 -49.91 27.94
CA LEU A 77 -43.66 -49.78 28.42
C LEU A 77 -42.66 -50.00 27.28
N ARG A 78 -42.87 -51.00 26.42
CA ARG A 78 -42.01 -51.22 25.24
C ARG A 78 -42.02 -50.01 24.31
N THR A 79 -43.19 -49.43 24.04
CA THR A 79 -43.32 -48.24 23.18
C THR A 79 -42.55 -47.05 23.76
N GLN A 80 -42.69 -46.80 25.06
CA GLN A 80 -41.95 -45.76 25.77
C GLN A 80 -40.44 -46.00 25.76
N MET A 81 -40.01 -47.25 25.95
CA MET A 81 -38.59 -47.62 25.92
C MET A 81 -37.99 -47.36 24.53
N THR A 82 -38.70 -47.74 23.46
CA THR A 82 -38.27 -47.45 22.08
C THR A 82 -38.24 -45.95 21.79
N GLU A 83 -39.21 -45.16 22.25
CA GLU A 83 -39.20 -43.70 22.10
C GLU A 83 -37.98 -43.06 22.78
N VAL A 84 -37.62 -43.53 23.98
CA VAL A 84 -36.42 -43.08 24.71
C VAL A 84 -35.14 -43.48 23.97
N GLU A 85 -35.07 -44.68 23.42
CA GLU A 85 -33.93 -45.14 22.60
C GLU A 85 -33.76 -44.26 21.36
N ASP A 86 -34.85 -43.97 20.63
CA ASP A 86 -34.85 -43.09 19.46
C ASP A 86 -34.42 -41.66 19.85
N GLN A 87 -34.91 -41.14 20.97
CA GLN A 87 -34.50 -39.84 21.48
C GLN A 87 -33.01 -39.81 21.85
N ALA A 88 -32.49 -40.88 22.48
CA ALA A 88 -31.08 -40.99 22.83
C ALA A 88 -30.18 -41.02 21.59
N THR A 89 -30.57 -41.74 20.52
CA THR A 89 -29.81 -41.76 19.27
C THR A 89 -29.78 -40.38 18.60
N LYS A 90 -30.93 -39.69 18.56
CA LYS A 90 -31.03 -38.32 18.03
C LYS A 90 -30.17 -37.34 18.81
N LEU A 91 -30.23 -37.39 20.15
CA LEU A 91 -29.42 -36.53 21.03
C LEU A 91 -27.93 -36.80 20.84
N SER A 92 -27.52 -38.07 20.70
CA SER A 92 -26.13 -38.44 20.44
C SER A 92 -25.62 -37.88 19.10
N ALA A 93 -26.41 -38.01 18.04
CA ALA A 93 -26.08 -37.42 16.74
C ALA A 93 -25.95 -35.90 16.81
N GLN A 94 -26.89 -35.23 17.49
CA GLN A 94 -26.85 -33.78 17.71
C GLN A 94 -25.62 -33.35 18.53
N GLN A 95 -25.27 -34.09 19.58
CA GLN A 95 -24.06 -33.83 20.37
C GLN A 95 -22.79 -33.94 19.52
N GLN A 96 -22.69 -34.95 18.66
CA GLN A 96 -21.54 -35.13 17.79
C GLN A 96 -21.40 -33.98 16.78
N ILE A 97 -22.51 -33.46 16.26
CA ILE A 97 -22.52 -32.26 15.40
C ILE A 97 -22.00 -31.05 16.18
N HIS A 98 -22.56 -30.76 17.35
CA HIS A 98 -22.13 -29.64 18.18
C HIS A 98 -20.65 -29.71 18.53
N LEU A 99 -20.18 -30.90 18.88
CA LEU A 99 -18.80 -31.14 19.25
C LEU A 99 -17.84 -30.93 18.07
N THR A 100 -18.25 -31.33 16.86
CA THR A 100 -17.49 -31.05 15.63
C THR A 100 -17.45 -29.55 15.33
N THR A 101 -18.57 -28.85 15.50
CA THR A 101 -18.66 -27.39 15.31
C THR A 101 -17.77 -26.65 16.29
N ILE A 102 -17.78 -27.01 17.58
CA ILE A 102 -16.92 -26.42 18.61
C ILE A 102 -15.45 -26.59 18.22
N ARG A 103 -15.02 -27.80 17.86
CA ARG A 103 -13.64 -28.07 17.43
C ARG A 103 -13.22 -27.26 16.21
N ASN A 104 -14.14 -27.00 15.27
CA ASN A 104 -13.86 -26.18 14.11
C ASN A 104 -13.61 -24.72 14.52
N VAL A 105 -14.51 -24.16 15.34
CA VAL A 105 -14.38 -22.79 15.85
C VAL A 105 -13.12 -22.63 16.71
N GLU A 106 -12.76 -23.61 17.53
CA GLU A 106 -11.50 -23.59 18.30
C GLU A 106 -10.27 -23.47 17.40
N ARG A 107 -10.21 -24.23 16.31
CA ARG A 107 -9.11 -24.13 15.33
C ARG A 107 -9.08 -22.78 14.64
N ASP A 108 -10.25 -22.24 14.27
CA ASP A 108 -10.33 -20.93 13.63
C ASP A 108 -9.92 -19.82 14.59
N LEU A 109 -10.26 -19.91 15.88
CA LEU A 109 -9.82 -18.98 16.92
C LEU A 109 -8.30 -19.03 17.11
N ASP A 110 -7.70 -20.21 17.14
CA ASP A 110 -6.25 -20.36 17.23
C ASP A 110 -5.54 -19.79 15.99
N PHE A 111 -6.13 -19.99 14.80
CA PHE A 111 -5.64 -19.38 13.57
C PHE A 111 -5.68 -17.85 13.65
N VAL A 112 -6.84 -17.26 13.99
CA VAL A 112 -7.01 -15.81 14.12
C VAL A 112 -6.07 -15.22 15.17
N LYS A 113 -5.87 -15.93 16.29
CA LYS A 113 -4.92 -15.52 17.34
C LYS A 113 -3.49 -15.47 16.84
N ASN A 114 -3.04 -16.49 16.11
CA ASN A 114 -1.70 -16.53 15.53
C ASN A 114 -1.52 -15.46 14.44
N GLU A 115 -2.53 -15.26 13.61
CA GLU A 115 -2.58 -14.22 12.59
C GLU A 115 -2.45 -12.83 13.22
N THR A 116 -3.22 -12.57 14.28
CA THR A 116 -3.19 -11.31 15.03
C THR A 116 -1.79 -11.05 15.60
N LYS A 117 -1.14 -12.08 16.18
CA LYS A 117 0.24 -11.96 16.67
C LYS A 117 1.21 -11.56 15.56
N ARG A 118 1.12 -12.22 14.39
CA ARG A 118 1.98 -11.90 13.24
C ARG A 118 1.77 -10.47 12.75
N VAL A 119 0.52 -10.01 12.67
CA VAL A 119 0.20 -8.63 12.26
C VAL A 119 0.76 -7.60 13.24
N ILE A 120 0.73 -7.88 14.55
CA ILE A 120 1.32 -6.99 15.57
C ILE A 120 2.84 -6.88 15.39
N GLU A 121 3.53 -8.01 15.21
CA GLU A 121 4.98 -8.06 14.98
C GLU A 121 5.38 -7.33 13.70
N GLU A 122 4.62 -7.52 12.62
CA GLU A 122 4.79 -6.81 11.35
C GLU A 122 4.62 -5.29 11.51
N LYS A 123 3.56 -4.86 12.18
CA LYS A 123 3.30 -3.44 12.49
C LYS A 123 4.47 -2.83 13.28
N ASP A 124 5.02 -3.54 14.25
CA ASP A 124 6.16 -3.06 15.03
C ASP A 124 7.44 -2.96 14.19
N ARG A 125 7.67 -3.89 13.26
CA ARG A 125 8.80 -3.82 12.32
C ARG A 125 8.67 -2.60 11.40
N ILE A 126 7.50 -2.42 10.78
CA ILE A 126 7.20 -1.27 9.92
C ILE A 126 7.37 0.05 10.69
N MET A 127 6.93 0.10 11.95
CA MET A 127 7.06 1.31 12.78
C MET A 127 8.53 1.66 13.06
N LYS A 128 9.39 0.67 13.28
CA LYS A 128 10.84 0.88 13.43
C LYS A 128 11.47 1.41 12.14
N GLU A 129 11.16 0.78 11.00
CA GLU A 129 11.66 1.22 9.69
C GLU A 129 11.20 2.64 9.35
N LYS A 130 9.94 2.97 9.60
CA LYS A 130 9.40 4.33 9.46
C LYS A 130 10.18 5.33 10.32
N GLY A 131 10.51 4.96 11.56
CA GLY A 131 11.34 5.78 12.45
C GLY A 131 12.71 6.09 11.85
N LEU A 132 13.39 5.08 11.29
CA LEU A 132 14.68 5.26 10.62
C LEU A 132 14.59 6.17 9.39
N ILE A 133 13.57 5.98 8.56
CA ILE A 133 13.31 6.84 7.39
C ILE A 133 13.09 8.29 7.83
N CYS A 134 12.29 8.54 8.88
CA CYS A 134 12.08 9.88 9.42
C CYS A 134 13.39 10.52 9.91
N SER A 135 14.26 9.76 10.59
CA SER A 135 15.57 10.28 11.01
C SER A 135 16.44 10.68 9.82
N GLN A 136 16.47 9.85 8.76
CA GLN A 136 17.22 10.16 7.53
C GLN A 136 16.66 11.40 6.82
N ILE A 137 15.34 11.53 6.70
CA ILE A 137 14.71 12.71 6.10
C ILE A 137 15.09 13.98 6.87
N LEU A 138 15.02 13.95 8.20
CA LEU A 138 15.39 15.10 9.03
C LEU A 138 16.87 15.48 8.88
N GLU A 139 17.75 14.49 8.78
CA GLU A 139 19.18 14.73 8.53
C GLU A 139 19.41 15.39 7.15
N LYS A 140 18.75 14.88 6.10
CA LYS A 140 18.82 15.46 4.76
C LYS A 140 18.27 16.87 4.73
N GLN A 141 17.14 17.14 5.39
CA GLN A 141 16.55 18.47 5.46
C GLN A 141 17.49 19.47 6.13
N ARG A 142 18.15 19.07 7.23
CA ARG A 142 19.15 19.91 7.90
C ARG A 142 20.32 20.25 6.97
N LYS A 143 20.78 19.28 6.19
CA LYS A 143 21.85 19.49 5.21
C LYS A 143 21.43 20.43 4.08
N ILE A 144 20.19 20.31 3.60
CA ILE A 144 19.62 21.22 2.59
C ILE A 144 19.62 22.64 3.13
N THR A 145 19.07 22.87 4.33
CA THR A 145 19.03 24.21 4.94
C THR A 145 20.42 24.81 5.15
N SER A 146 21.42 23.99 5.52
CA SER A 146 22.82 24.45 5.59
C SER A 146 23.34 24.92 4.23
N LEU A 147 23.09 24.14 3.17
CA LEU A 147 23.55 24.47 1.81
C LEU A 147 22.81 25.68 1.22
N GLU A 148 21.53 25.87 1.56
CA GLU A 148 20.77 27.06 1.18
C GLU A 148 21.37 28.32 1.81
N LEU A 149 21.78 28.25 3.08
CA LEU A 149 22.47 29.35 3.76
C LEU A 149 23.83 29.66 3.12
N ASP A 150 24.62 28.63 2.83
CA ASP A 150 25.92 28.77 2.16
C ASP A 150 25.74 29.41 0.77
N SER A 151 24.74 28.96 0.01
CA SER A 151 24.41 29.52 -1.31
C SER A 151 24.00 30.99 -1.22
N SER A 152 23.19 31.37 -0.24
CA SER A 152 22.80 32.76 -0.02
C SER A 152 24.00 33.64 0.32
N THR A 153 24.90 33.13 1.18
CA THR A 153 26.13 33.84 1.58
C THR A 153 27.07 34.02 0.40
N LEU A 154 27.22 32.99 -0.43
CA LEU A 154 28.05 33.04 -1.63
C LEU A 154 27.51 34.04 -2.65
N ASN A 155 26.20 34.05 -2.88
CA ASN A 155 25.54 35.02 -3.77
C ASN A 155 25.76 36.46 -3.29
N GLN A 156 25.58 36.73 -2.00
CA GLN A 156 25.85 38.06 -1.44
C GLN A 156 27.31 38.49 -1.64
N THR A 157 28.25 37.55 -1.47
CA THR A 157 29.68 37.80 -1.69
C THR A 157 29.97 38.11 -3.16
N LEU A 158 29.33 37.38 -4.07
CA LEU A 158 29.46 37.60 -5.52
C LEU A 158 28.96 38.99 -5.91
N ASP A 159 27.82 39.43 -5.39
CA ASP A 159 27.26 40.76 -5.65
C ASP A 159 28.20 41.89 -5.20
N LEU A 160 28.82 41.73 -4.02
CA LEU A 160 29.81 42.68 -3.52
C LEU A 160 31.06 42.74 -4.42
N MET A 161 31.59 41.58 -4.81
CA MET A 161 32.74 41.50 -5.73
C MET A 161 32.42 42.11 -7.10
N GLN A 162 31.22 41.86 -7.62
CA GLN A 162 30.74 42.41 -8.88
C GLN A 162 30.68 43.94 -8.81
N HIS A 163 30.11 44.48 -7.73
CA HIS A 163 30.03 45.91 -7.47
C HIS A 163 31.42 46.56 -7.37
N GLU A 164 32.35 45.94 -6.63
CA GLU A 164 33.73 46.42 -6.51
C GLU A 164 34.44 46.43 -7.87
N ARG A 165 34.33 45.34 -8.64
CA ARG A 165 34.92 45.24 -9.98
C ARG A 165 34.45 46.35 -10.90
N VAL A 166 33.13 46.62 -10.93
CA VAL A 166 32.56 47.71 -11.73
C VAL A 166 33.10 49.06 -11.28
N THR A 167 33.11 49.30 -9.96
CA THR A 167 33.64 50.54 -9.37
C THR A 167 35.10 50.78 -9.75
N GLN A 168 35.95 49.76 -9.66
CA GLN A 168 37.36 49.86 -10.05
C GLN A 168 37.53 50.08 -11.56
N SER A 169 36.72 49.41 -12.39
CA SER A 169 36.76 49.55 -13.85
C SER A 169 36.43 50.98 -14.28
N THR A 170 35.41 51.60 -13.67
CA THR A 170 35.05 53.01 -13.94
C THR A 170 36.18 53.96 -13.58
N LYS A 171 36.79 53.82 -12.38
CA LYS A 171 37.93 54.65 -11.96
C LYS A 171 39.13 54.51 -12.91
N LEU A 172 39.41 53.30 -13.39
CA LEU A 172 40.48 53.04 -14.34
C LEU A 172 40.19 53.71 -15.70
N LEU A 173 38.95 53.62 -16.18
CA LEU A 173 38.50 54.24 -17.43
C LEU A 173 38.63 55.77 -17.36
N GLU A 174 38.19 56.39 -16.26
CA GLU A 174 38.33 57.83 -16.01
C GLU A 174 39.80 58.26 -16.04
N LYS A 175 40.69 57.51 -15.36
CA LYS A 175 42.13 57.77 -15.34
C LYS A 175 42.76 57.64 -16.74
N SER A 176 42.35 56.62 -17.51
CA SER A 176 42.79 56.42 -18.89
C SER A 176 42.33 57.56 -19.80
N SER A 177 41.08 58.01 -19.68
CA SER A 177 40.56 59.16 -20.41
C SER A 177 41.33 60.44 -20.08
N TYR A 178 41.64 60.66 -18.81
CA TYR A 178 42.43 61.81 -18.36
C TYR A 178 43.83 61.81 -19.01
N TYR A 179 44.57 60.69 -18.95
CA TYR A 179 45.90 60.62 -19.56
C TYR A 179 45.87 60.72 -21.08
N THR A 180 44.83 60.19 -21.73
CA THR A 180 44.63 60.34 -23.18
C THR A 180 44.48 61.82 -23.55
N LYS A 181 43.72 62.59 -22.75
CA LYS A 181 43.59 64.03 -22.94
C LYS A 181 44.92 64.76 -22.75
N VAL A 182 45.62 64.52 -21.64
CA VAL A 182 46.93 65.14 -21.35
C VAL A 182 47.95 64.82 -22.45
N ALA A 183 47.99 63.59 -22.94
CA ALA A 183 48.86 63.22 -24.06
C ALA A 183 48.48 63.98 -25.35
N GLY A 184 47.19 64.14 -25.63
CA GLY A 184 46.70 64.96 -26.74
C GLY A 184 47.13 66.42 -26.63
N ASP A 185 46.95 67.03 -25.45
CA ASP A 185 47.33 68.41 -25.16
C ASP A 185 48.84 68.63 -25.39
N ILE A 186 49.69 67.71 -24.92
CA ILE A 186 51.15 67.74 -25.15
C ILE A 186 51.48 67.63 -26.65
N ILE A 187 50.81 66.75 -27.39
CA ILE A 187 51.03 66.59 -28.83
C ILE A 187 50.66 67.86 -29.60
N THR A 188 49.55 68.52 -29.24
CA THR A 188 49.16 69.79 -29.86
C THR A 188 50.17 70.90 -29.56
N GLU A 189 50.60 71.03 -28.30
CA GLU A 189 51.59 72.02 -27.88
C GLU A 189 52.92 71.86 -28.63
N LEU A 190 53.39 70.62 -28.79
CA LEU A 190 54.61 70.31 -29.54
C LEU A 190 54.47 70.63 -31.05
N LYS A 191 53.30 70.35 -31.65
CA LYS A 191 53.05 70.71 -33.05
C LYS A 191 53.01 72.22 -33.25
N ASP A 192 52.42 72.95 -32.31
CA ASP A 192 52.37 74.42 -32.36
C ASP A 192 53.77 75.02 -32.23
N GLN A 193 54.59 74.50 -31.32
CA GLN A 193 56.00 74.87 -31.20
C GLN A 193 56.78 74.57 -32.50
N GLN A 194 56.57 73.41 -33.10
CA GLN A 194 57.20 73.06 -34.37
C GLN A 194 56.78 74.01 -35.50
N GLY A 195 55.49 74.35 -35.59
CA GLY A 195 54.96 75.31 -36.57
C GLY A 195 55.55 76.71 -36.40
N TRP A 196 55.72 77.17 -35.15
CA TRP A 196 56.35 78.45 -34.85
C TRP A 196 57.83 78.49 -35.29
N ILE A 197 58.59 77.42 -35.05
CA ILE A 197 59.99 77.32 -35.50
C ILE A 197 60.10 77.41 -37.02
N ILE A 198 59.26 76.65 -37.75
CA ILE A 198 59.24 76.67 -39.23
C ILE A 198 58.89 78.07 -39.75
N ALA A 199 57.89 78.73 -39.16
CA ALA A 199 57.51 80.09 -39.54
C ALA A 199 58.64 81.10 -39.29
N ASN A 200 59.37 80.95 -38.19
CA ASN A 200 60.49 81.81 -37.85
C ASN A 200 61.73 81.57 -38.75
N GLU A 201 62.02 80.33 -39.14
CA GLU A 201 63.03 80.02 -40.17
C GLU A 201 62.68 80.61 -41.54
N CYS A 202 61.40 80.60 -41.94
CA CYS A 202 60.95 81.26 -43.17
C CYS A 202 61.09 82.79 -43.11
N SER A 203 61.02 83.42 -41.94
CA SER A 203 61.21 84.86 -41.79
C SER A 203 62.69 85.32 -41.83
N PHE A 204 63.65 84.41 -41.66
CA PHE A 204 65.09 84.71 -41.75
C PHE A 204 65.63 84.66 -43.20
N LEU A 205 64.91 84.01 -44.12
CA LEU A 205 65.32 83.86 -45.52
C LEU A 205 64.89 85.02 -46.44
N ASP A 206 64.11 85.98 -45.93
CA ASP A 206 63.73 87.20 -46.67
C ASP A 206 64.68 88.40 -46.44
N THR A 207 65.79 88.20 -45.73
CA THR A 207 66.88 89.20 -45.69
C THR A 207 68.13 88.62 -46.34
N GLU A 208 68.22 88.85 -47.64
CA GLU A 208 69.50 88.82 -48.35
C GLU A 208 70.43 89.87 -47.73
N ASN A 209 71.38 89.43 -46.90
CA ASN A 209 72.76 89.93 -46.83
C ASN A 209 73.45 89.51 -45.52
N GLY A 210 74.72 89.11 -45.65
CA GLY A 210 75.71 89.49 -44.64
C GLY A 210 76.30 88.35 -43.82
N LEU A 211 77.49 87.94 -44.24
CA LEU A 211 78.53 87.26 -43.49
C LEU A 211 78.74 87.83 -42.07
N VAL A 212 79.26 86.98 -41.17
CA VAL A 212 79.94 87.25 -39.88
C VAL A 212 79.09 87.10 -38.62
N GLY A 213 79.54 86.23 -37.71
CA GLY A 213 78.92 86.09 -36.38
C GLY A 213 79.58 85.08 -35.45
N ASN A 214 80.86 85.31 -35.12
CA ASN A 214 81.48 85.18 -33.80
C ASN A 214 81.22 83.96 -32.89
N ASN A 215 82.36 83.38 -32.48
CA ASN A 215 82.58 82.65 -31.25
C ASN A 215 81.98 83.38 -30.02
N ILE A 216 81.32 82.63 -29.14
CA ILE A 216 81.41 82.62 -27.67
C ILE A 216 80.07 82.11 -27.11
N THR A 217 80.07 80.87 -26.60
CA THR A 217 79.40 80.48 -25.35
C THR A 217 79.88 79.07 -25.03
N ARG A 218 80.95 78.97 -24.23
CA ARG A 218 80.87 78.72 -22.78
C ARG A 218 80.45 77.28 -22.49
N GLU A 219 81.47 76.46 -22.28
CA GLU A 219 81.53 75.47 -21.20
C GLU A 219 80.33 74.54 -21.07
N ILE A 220 80.42 73.39 -21.74
CA ILE A 220 79.76 72.16 -21.28
C ILE A 220 80.82 71.06 -21.31
N CYS A 221 81.77 71.14 -20.39
CA CYS A 221 82.31 69.95 -19.77
C CYS A 221 81.52 69.73 -18.48
N GLU A 222 81.25 68.47 -18.19
CA GLU A 222 80.66 67.96 -16.94
C GLU A 222 79.13 68.02 -16.83
N THR A 223 78.45 67.07 -17.48
CA THR A 223 77.33 66.39 -16.81
C THR A 223 77.19 64.92 -17.26
N GLU A 224 78.29 64.18 -17.36
CA GLU A 224 78.23 62.71 -17.55
C GLU A 224 77.70 61.98 -16.29
N GLU A 225 77.62 62.65 -15.13
CA GLU A 225 77.07 62.07 -13.89
C GLU A 225 75.53 62.14 -13.75
N SER A 226 74.83 63.00 -14.49
CA SER A 226 73.35 63.07 -14.42
C SER A 226 72.69 62.07 -15.36
N GLN A 227 73.29 61.81 -16.53
CA GLN A 227 72.76 60.89 -17.52
C GLN A 227 72.92 59.42 -17.09
N GLY A 228 74.02 59.10 -16.39
CA GLY A 228 74.22 57.79 -15.74
C GLY A 228 73.20 57.50 -14.62
N ASN A 229 72.83 58.52 -13.84
CA ASN A 229 71.79 58.41 -12.81
C ASN A 229 70.39 58.23 -13.40
N ILE A 230 70.07 58.95 -14.49
CA ILE A 230 68.79 58.81 -15.18
C ILE A 230 68.67 57.44 -15.85
N MET A 231 69.72 56.99 -16.55
CA MET A 231 69.76 55.67 -17.20
C MET A 231 69.64 54.54 -16.18
N LYS A 232 70.33 54.65 -15.03
CA LYS A 232 70.25 53.67 -13.94
C LYS A 232 68.88 53.65 -13.28
N SER A 233 68.24 54.81 -13.09
CA SER A 233 66.86 54.93 -12.58
C SER A 233 65.83 54.32 -13.53
N LEU A 234 65.98 54.54 -14.84
CA LEU A 234 65.14 53.94 -15.86
C LEU A 234 65.34 52.42 -15.94
N LEU A 235 66.57 51.93 -15.85
CA LEU A 235 66.88 50.51 -15.85
C LEU A 235 66.25 49.80 -14.64
N MET A 236 66.35 50.39 -13.44
CA MET A 236 65.69 49.86 -12.24
C MET A 236 64.15 49.82 -12.37
N LYS A 237 63.55 50.85 -12.98
CA LYS A 237 62.10 50.86 -13.26
C LYS A 237 61.70 49.83 -14.32
N PHE A 238 62.54 49.62 -15.32
CA PHE A 238 62.33 48.60 -16.34
C PHE A 238 62.42 47.18 -15.75
N ASP A 239 63.42 46.92 -14.91
CA ASP A 239 63.55 45.63 -14.22
C ASP A 239 62.40 45.40 -13.25
N ALA A 240 61.94 46.44 -12.54
CA ALA A 240 60.75 46.37 -11.70
C ALA A 240 59.48 46.05 -12.51
N ALA A 241 59.26 46.76 -13.63
CA ALA A 241 58.12 46.51 -14.51
C ALA A 241 58.17 45.12 -15.16
N LYS A 242 59.37 44.62 -15.47
CA LYS A 242 59.58 43.25 -15.96
C LYS A 242 59.22 42.21 -14.90
N ALA A 243 59.64 42.42 -13.65
CA ALA A 243 59.29 41.53 -12.55
C ALA A 243 57.77 41.53 -12.27
N GLU A 244 57.11 42.69 -12.34
CA GLU A 244 55.65 42.78 -12.25
C GLU A 244 54.97 42.02 -13.40
N LEU A 245 55.48 42.15 -14.63
CA LEU A 245 54.95 41.42 -15.78
C LEU A 245 55.12 39.90 -15.61
N ASP A 246 56.26 39.43 -15.13
CA ASP A 246 56.51 38.02 -14.85
C ASP A 246 55.55 37.48 -13.77
N GLN A 247 55.27 38.29 -12.74
CA GLN A 247 54.28 37.96 -11.71
C GLN A 247 52.87 37.85 -12.30
N VAL A 248 52.47 38.77 -13.19
CA VAL A 248 51.18 38.73 -13.89
C VAL A 248 51.07 37.49 -14.79
N VAL A 249 52.14 37.12 -15.49
CA VAL A 249 52.19 35.90 -16.31
C VAL A 249 52.01 34.65 -15.44
N GLN A 250 52.65 34.59 -14.28
CA GLN A 250 52.50 33.49 -13.34
C GLN A 250 51.07 33.42 -12.76
N MET A 251 50.48 34.56 -12.38
CA MET A 251 49.09 34.63 -11.93
C MET A 251 48.11 34.16 -13.02
N LYS A 252 48.34 34.56 -14.28
CA LYS A 252 47.56 34.09 -15.43
C LYS A 252 47.62 32.57 -15.58
N TYR A 253 48.80 31.98 -15.45
CA TYR A 253 48.95 30.52 -15.52
C TYR A 253 48.14 29.81 -14.43
N ASN A 254 48.21 30.29 -13.19
CA ASN A 254 47.45 29.73 -12.08
C ASN A 254 45.93 29.87 -12.28
N LEU A 255 45.45 31.01 -12.78
CA LEU A 255 44.04 31.22 -13.10
C LEU A 255 43.54 30.29 -14.21
N VAL A 256 44.35 30.06 -15.26
CA VAL A 256 44.01 29.11 -16.33
C VAL A 256 43.90 27.69 -15.77
N LEU A 257 44.81 27.30 -14.87
CA LEU A 257 44.76 26.00 -14.21
C LEU A 257 43.49 25.85 -13.35
N GLU A 258 43.15 26.83 -12.51
CA GLU A 258 41.92 26.78 -11.71
C GLU A 258 40.65 26.77 -12.57
N ASN A 259 40.61 27.56 -13.65
CA ASN A 259 39.51 27.53 -14.61
C ASN A 259 39.32 26.13 -15.23
N SER A 260 40.42 25.40 -15.51
CA SER A 260 40.33 24.03 -16.02
C SER A 260 39.72 23.05 -15.00
N LYS A 261 40.06 23.20 -13.71
CA LYS A 261 39.48 22.40 -12.62
C LYS A 261 38.00 22.68 -12.44
N ILE A 262 37.62 23.96 -12.45
CA ILE A 262 36.21 24.40 -12.35
C ILE A 262 35.40 23.83 -13.51
N LYS A 263 35.94 23.89 -14.74
CA LYS A 263 35.29 23.32 -15.93
C LYS A 263 35.00 21.83 -15.75
N HIS A 264 35.98 21.05 -15.31
CA HIS A 264 35.79 19.62 -15.05
C HIS A 264 34.78 19.34 -13.93
N ALA A 265 34.79 20.12 -12.84
CA ALA A 265 33.81 20.00 -11.78
C ALA A 265 32.38 20.30 -12.28
N MET A 266 32.23 21.32 -13.13
CA MET A 266 30.94 21.69 -13.72
C MET A 266 30.41 20.61 -14.67
N GLU A 267 31.27 20.00 -15.49
CA GLU A 267 30.92 18.85 -16.34
C GLU A 267 30.46 17.64 -15.52
N LEU A 268 31.13 17.34 -14.40
CA LEU A 268 30.74 16.27 -13.49
C LEU A 268 29.36 16.51 -12.85
N VAL A 269 29.11 17.74 -12.38
CA VAL A 269 27.81 18.12 -11.82
C VAL A 269 26.71 18.03 -12.88
N LYS A 270 26.98 18.47 -14.11
CA LYS A 270 26.05 18.37 -15.23
C LYS A 270 25.71 16.90 -15.57
N GLY A 271 26.69 16.00 -15.53
CA GLY A 271 26.47 14.57 -15.69
C GLY A 271 25.51 14.00 -14.65
N LYS A 272 25.76 14.30 -13.37
CA LYS A 272 24.87 13.87 -12.26
C LYS A 272 23.46 14.47 -12.38
N LEU A 273 23.34 15.72 -12.82
CA LEU A 273 22.03 16.34 -13.05
C LEU A 273 21.21 15.59 -14.11
N ASN A 274 21.86 15.12 -15.17
CA ASN A 274 21.21 14.31 -16.19
C ASN A 274 20.77 12.94 -15.65
N GLU A 275 21.57 12.29 -14.81
CA GLU A 275 21.17 11.06 -14.10
C GLU A 275 19.91 11.29 -13.25
N TYR A 276 19.81 12.41 -12.53
CA TYR A 276 18.60 12.75 -11.77
C TYR A 276 17.39 13.06 -12.64
N LYS A 277 17.60 13.64 -13.83
CA LYS A 277 16.53 13.88 -14.81
C LYS A 277 15.95 12.58 -15.37
N GLU A 278 16.77 11.55 -15.53
CA GLU A 278 16.31 10.22 -15.95
C GLU A 278 15.51 9.49 -14.84
N ILE A 279 15.63 9.88 -13.57
CA ILE A 279 14.88 9.27 -12.46
C ILE A 279 13.44 9.82 -12.33
N SER A 280 13.07 10.90 -13.04
CA SER A 280 11.72 11.52 -12.99
C SER A 280 10.63 10.72 -13.75
N HIS A 281 10.60 9.40 -13.60
CA HIS A 281 9.55 8.57 -14.16
C HIS A 281 8.21 8.86 -13.45
N PRO A 282 7.07 8.79 -14.16
CA PRO A 282 5.76 9.00 -13.57
C PRO A 282 5.51 7.94 -12.49
N VAL A 283 5.26 8.40 -11.27
CA VAL A 283 4.93 7.51 -10.14
C VAL A 283 3.42 7.32 -10.16
N LYS A 284 3.00 6.08 -10.40
CA LYS A 284 1.58 5.70 -10.37
C LYS A 284 1.15 5.43 -8.94
N CYS A 285 0.22 6.22 -8.44
CA CYS A 285 -0.36 6.03 -7.13
C CYS A 285 -1.37 4.88 -7.15
N SER A 286 -1.57 4.24 -6.00
CA SER A 286 -2.57 3.18 -5.81
C SER A 286 -4.02 3.64 -6.05
N CYS A 287 -4.28 4.95 -6.12
CA CYS A 287 -5.58 5.51 -6.53
C CYS A 287 -5.78 5.57 -8.06
N GLY A 288 -4.75 5.26 -8.86
CA GLY A 288 -4.80 5.31 -10.33
C GLY A 288 -4.29 6.61 -10.96
N GLU A 289 -4.01 7.64 -10.17
CA GLU A 289 -3.42 8.89 -10.65
C GLU A 289 -1.90 8.77 -10.84
N GLU A 290 -1.38 9.37 -11.90
CA GLU A 290 0.05 9.43 -12.21
C GLU A 290 0.60 10.82 -11.83
N TYR A 291 1.63 10.84 -10.98
CA TYR A 291 2.28 12.06 -10.56
C TYR A 291 3.65 12.16 -11.24
N ARG A 292 3.88 13.28 -11.93
CA ARG A 292 5.18 13.63 -12.50
C ARG A 292 5.82 14.70 -11.62
N VAL A 293 6.97 14.38 -11.04
CA VAL A 293 7.77 15.38 -10.32
C VAL A 293 8.58 16.14 -11.36
N GLU A 294 8.12 17.35 -11.70
CA GLU A 294 8.90 18.27 -12.52
C GLU A 294 9.94 18.94 -11.61
N LEU A 295 11.21 18.57 -11.80
CA LEU A 295 12.32 19.34 -11.24
C LEU A 295 12.38 20.65 -12.04
N GLY A 296 11.78 21.70 -11.48
CA GLY A 296 11.76 23.03 -12.09
C GLY A 296 13.16 23.47 -12.51
N ALA A 297 13.38 23.64 -13.80
CA ALA A 297 14.56 24.29 -14.33
C ALA A 297 14.46 25.79 -14.02
N TYR A 298 14.96 26.21 -12.87
CA TYR A 298 15.23 27.63 -12.64
C TYR A 298 16.47 28.01 -13.44
N GLY A 299 16.27 28.66 -14.59
CA GLY A 299 17.38 29.26 -15.33
C GLY A 299 17.17 29.49 -16.81
N GLU A 300 16.09 30.16 -17.22
CA GLU A 300 16.06 30.97 -18.46
C GLU A 300 15.18 32.21 -18.22
N ALA A 301 15.81 33.27 -17.72
CA ALA A 301 15.34 34.66 -17.79
C ALA A 301 16.57 35.57 -17.85
#